data_AF-Q43365-F1
#
_entry.id   AF-Q43365-F1
#
_cell.length_a   1.000
_cell.length_b   1.000
_cell.length_c   1.000
_cell.angle_alpha   90.00
_cell.angle_beta   90.00
_cell.angle_gamma   90.00
#
_symmetry.space_group_name_H-M   'P 1'
#
loop_
_entity.id
_entity.type
_entity.pdbx_description
1 polymer ?
#
loop_
_entity_poly.entity_id
_entity_poly.type
_entity_poly.pdbx_seq_one_letter_code
_entity_poly.pdbx_strand_id
1 'polypeptide(L)'
;MKKLLLLLFALALVLRLGESFDFHEKELETEEKLWELYERWRSHHTVSRSLDEKDKRFNVFKANVHYVHNFNKKDKPYKLKLNKFADMTNHEF
;
A
#
# COMPACT_ATOMS: atom_id res chain seq x y z
N MET A 1 -14.32 -32.76 14.82
CA MET A 1 -13.92 -31.48 15.46
C MET A 1 -12.50 -31.04 15.08
N LYS A 2 -11.44 -31.82 15.35
CA LYS A 2 -10.04 -31.42 15.03
C LYS A 2 -9.76 -31.10 13.54
N LYS A 3 -10.31 -31.90 12.61
CA LYS A 3 -10.15 -31.66 11.16
C LYS A 3 -10.84 -30.37 10.70
N LEU A 4 -12.01 -30.05 11.26
CA LEU A 4 -12.72 -28.80 10.97
C LEU A 4 -11.92 -27.59 11.49
N LEU A 5 -11.34 -27.69 12.69
CA LEU A 5 -10.46 -26.66 13.25
C LEU A 5 -9.24 -26.40 12.35
N LEU A 6 -8.60 -27.46 11.84
CA LEU A 6 -7.46 -27.34 10.93
C LEU A 6 -7.83 -26.69 9.59
N LEU A 7 -9.01 -27.03 9.04
CA LEU A 7 -9.52 -26.41 7.82
C LEU A 7 -9.82 -24.91 8.02
N LEU A 8 -10.43 -24.54 9.14
CA LEU A 8 -10.68 -23.13 9.48
C LEU A 8 -9.38 -22.35 9.69
N PHE A 9 -8.38 -22.97 10.31
CA PHE A 9 -7.05 -22.37 10.48
C PHE A 9 -6.33 -22.18 9.15
N ALA A 10 -6.35 -23.19 8.26
CA ALA A 10 -5.77 -23.09 6.93
C ALA A 10 -6.48 -22.01 6.08
N LEU A 11 -7.81 -21.95 6.15
CA LEU A 11 -8.59 -20.90 5.47
C LEU A 11 -8.22 -19.50 5.99
N ALA A 12 -8.07 -19.33 7.30
CA ALA A 12 -7.66 -18.07 7.90
C ALA A 12 -6.24 -17.64 7.46
N LEU A 13 -5.30 -18.59 7.30
CA LEU A 13 -3.96 -18.31 6.78
C LEU A 13 -4.01 -17.84 5.32
N VAL A 14 -4.81 -18.49 4.47
CA VAL A 14 -4.97 -18.10 3.06
C VAL A 14 -5.58 -16.70 2.94
N LEU A 15 -6.60 -16.39 3.76
CA LEU A 15 -7.23 -15.07 3.78
C LEU A 15 -6.25 -13.96 4.17
N ARG A 16 -5.33 -14.22 5.12
CA ARG A 16 -4.29 -13.25 5.51
C ARG A 16 -3.27 -12.96 4.41
N LEU A 17 -2.92 -13.96 3.60
CA LEU A 17 -1.95 -13.79 2.51
C LEU A 17 -2.53 -13.06 1.29
N GLY A 18 -3.85 -12.96 1.19
CA GLY A 18 -4.55 -12.30 0.10
C GLY A 18 -4.88 -10.82 0.35
N GLU A 19 -4.49 -10.23 1.48
CA GLU A 19 -4.79 -8.82 1.75
C GLU A 19 -3.99 -7.92 0.81
N SER A 20 -4.68 -7.28 -0.14
CA SER A 20 -4.11 -6.20 -0.94
C SER A 20 -4.21 -4.87 -0.21
N PHE A 21 -3.22 -4.01 -0.40
CA PHE A 21 -3.32 -2.63 0.06
C PHE A 21 -4.19 -1.80 -0.88
N ASP A 22 -5.29 -1.27 -0.34
CA ASP A 22 -6.20 -0.38 -1.05
C ASP A 22 -6.30 0.99 -0.37
N PHE A 23 -6.58 2.00 -1.18
CA PHE A 23 -6.78 3.38 -0.76
C PHE A 23 -7.94 4.02 -1.51
N HIS A 24 -8.56 5.02 -0.89
CA HIS A 24 -9.68 5.77 -1.44
C HIS A 24 -9.22 7.14 -1.93
N GLU A 25 -9.85 7.66 -2.98
CA GLU A 25 -9.53 8.99 -3.54
C GLU A 25 -9.63 10.11 -2.49
N LYS A 26 -10.53 9.98 -1.51
CA LYS A 26 -10.69 10.92 -0.39
C LYS A 26 -9.42 11.08 0.45
N GLU A 27 -8.57 10.06 0.51
CA GLU A 27 -7.30 10.10 1.25
C GLU A 27 -6.24 10.94 0.53
N LEU A 28 -6.48 11.34 -0.74
CA LEU A 28 -5.57 12.17 -1.53
C LEU A 28 -5.88 13.67 -1.46
N GLU A 29 -6.96 14.06 -0.78
CA GLU A 29 -7.49 15.43 -0.81
C GLU A 29 -6.66 16.42 0.01
N THR A 30 -5.99 15.95 1.07
CA THR A 30 -5.21 16.79 1.99
C THR A 30 -3.89 16.14 2.34
N GLU A 31 -2.89 16.96 2.68
CA GLU A 31 -1.56 16.51 3.13
C GLU A 31 -1.65 15.58 4.35
N GLU A 32 -2.53 15.90 5.30
CA GLU A 32 -2.78 15.13 6.51
C GLU A 32 -3.31 13.73 6.19
N LYS A 33 -4.33 13.61 5.33
CA LYS A 33 -4.86 12.31 4.91
C LYS A 33 -3.84 11.50 4.10
N LEU A 34 -3.04 12.15 3.26
CA LEU A 34 -1.94 11.50 2.55
C LEU A 34 -0.90 10.94 3.51
N TRP A 35 -0.61 11.66 4.59
CA TRP A 35 0.29 11.21 5.64
C TRP A 35 -0.26 10.00 6.39
N GLU A 36 -1.54 10.02 6.77
CA GLU A 36 -2.23 8.87 7.36
C GLU A 36 -2.19 7.65 6.43
N LEU A 37 -2.44 7.85 5.13
CA LEU A 37 -2.33 6.81 4.11
C LEU A 37 -0.91 6.24 4.03
N TYR A 38 0.11 7.09 4.07
CA TYR A 38 1.51 6.68 4.06
C TYR A 38 1.85 5.82 5.29
N GLU A 39 1.42 6.21 6.48
CA GLU A 39 1.63 5.42 7.70
C GLU A 39 0.92 4.06 7.63
N ARG A 40 -0.32 4.03 7.14
CA ARG A 40 -1.09 2.80 6.93
C ARG A 40 -0.37 1.88 5.92
N TRP A 41 0.14 2.44 4.83
CA TRP A 41 0.89 1.70 3.81
C TRP A 41 2.20 1.11 4.36
N ARG A 42 2.96 1.89 5.14
CA ARG A 42 4.20 1.41 5.77
C ARG A 42 3.95 0.28 6.74
N SER A 43 2.91 0.41 7.56
CA SER A 43 2.50 -0.61 8.52
C SER A 43 2.13 -1.91 7.80
N HIS A 44 1.28 -1.82 6.76
CA HIS A 44 0.86 -2.98 5.98
C HIS A 44 2.04 -3.71 5.30
N HIS A 45 2.98 -2.98 4.70
CA HIS A 45 4.13 -3.56 4.01
C HIS A 45 5.37 -3.77 4.90
N THR A 46 5.27 -3.49 6.21
CA THR A 46 6.39 -3.56 7.17
C THR A 46 7.61 -2.75 6.72
N VAL A 47 7.39 -1.57 6.15
CA VAL A 47 8.46 -0.67 5.67
C VAL A 47 8.91 0.25 6.81
N SER A 48 10.13 0.03 7.30
CA SER A 48 10.77 0.87 8.31
C SER A 48 11.65 1.94 7.66
N ARG A 49 11.56 3.18 8.17
CA ARG A 49 12.37 4.34 7.76
C ARG A 49 12.81 5.09 9.01
N SER A 50 14.03 5.62 9.00
CA SER A 50 14.49 6.52 10.05
C SER A 50 13.67 7.82 10.04
N LEU A 51 13.65 8.54 11.16
CA LEU A 51 12.87 9.78 11.29
C LEU A 51 13.30 10.83 10.25
N ASP A 52 14.59 10.91 9.96
CA ASP A 52 15.15 11.82 8.95
C ASP A 52 14.79 11.43 7.51
N GLU A 53 14.64 10.13 7.20
CA GLU A 53 14.25 9.70 5.87
C GLU A 53 12.76 9.81 5.60
N LYS A 54 11.92 9.79 6.65
CA LYS A 54 10.46 9.70 6.51
C LYS A 54 9.88 10.80 5.64
N ASP A 55 10.31 12.05 5.81
CA ASP A 55 9.78 13.18 5.05
C ASP A 55 10.17 13.13 3.58
N LYS A 56 11.42 12.72 3.29
CA LYS A 56 11.89 12.51 1.91
C LYS A 56 11.09 11.38 1.24
N ARG A 57 10.92 10.25 1.94
CA ARG A 57 10.19 9.07 1.46
C ARG A 57 8.71 9.36 1.28
N PHE A 58 8.12 10.18 2.15
CA PHE A 58 6.75 10.63 2.01
C PHE A 58 6.52 11.42 0.72
N ASN A 59 7.45 12.29 0.32
CA ASN A 59 7.34 13.01 -0.94
C ASN A 59 7.36 12.09 -2.17
N VAL A 60 8.22 11.06 -2.15
CA VAL A 60 8.25 10.04 -3.20
C VAL A 60 6.95 9.23 -3.21
N PHE A 61 6.48 8.82 -2.04
CA PHE A 61 5.21 8.13 -1.86
C PHE A 61 4.03 8.93 -2.44
N LYS A 62 3.89 10.22 -2.09
CA LYS A 62 2.85 11.10 -2.65
C LYS A 62 2.86 11.07 -4.19
N ALA A 63 4.03 11.25 -4.80
CA ALA A 63 4.17 11.24 -6.25
C ALA A 63 3.70 9.91 -6.87
N ASN A 64 4.09 8.79 -6.26
CA ASN A 64 3.72 7.45 -6.71
C ASN A 64 2.23 7.15 -6.52
N VAL A 65 1.61 7.57 -5.41
CA VAL A 65 0.17 7.40 -5.18
C VAL A 65 -0.64 8.18 -6.21
N HIS A 66 -0.29 9.44 -6.47
CA HIS A 66 -0.94 10.22 -7.51
C HIS A 66 -0.73 9.62 -8.90
N TYR A 67 0.45 9.08 -9.20
CA TYR A 67 0.70 8.37 -10.45
C TYR A 67 -0.21 7.14 -10.60
N VAL A 68 -0.31 6.29 -9.58
CA VAL A 68 -1.19 5.12 -9.56
C VAL A 68 -2.65 5.52 -9.74
N HIS A 69 -3.12 6.51 -8.98
CA HIS A 69 -4.48 7.02 -9.06
C HIS A 69 -4.83 7.50 -10.47
N ASN A 70 -3.98 8.37 -11.04
CA ASN A 70 -4.19 8.94 -12.37
C ASN A 70 -4.04 7.90 -13.49
N PHE A 71 -3.11 6.95 -13.35
CA PHE A 71 -2.95 5.85 -14.30
C PHE A 71 -4.20 4.97 -14.32
N ASN A 72 -4.77 4.65 -13.16
CA ASN A 72 -5.92 3.78 -13.04
C ASN A 72 -7.22 4.39 -13.59
N LYS A 73 -7.28 5.71 -13.77
CA LYS A 73 -8.38 6.39 -14.49
C LYS A 73 -8.33 6.16 -16.01
N LYS A 74 -7.20 5.70 -16.57
CA LYS A 74 -7.06 5.40 -18.00
C LYS A 74 -7.68 4.05 -18.34
N ASP A 75 -8.16 3.92 -19.58
CA ASP A 75 -8.61 2.65 -20.15
C ASP A 75 -7.40 1.80 -20.56
N LYS A 76 -6.95 0.95 -19.63
CA LYS A 76 -5.81 0.04 -19.79
C LYS A 76 -6.22 -1.35 -19.34
N PRO A 77 -5.70 -2.42 -19.97
CA PRO A 77 -6.05 -3.80 -19.62
C PRO A 77 -5.48 -4.24 -18.26
N TYR A 78 -4.81 -3.34 -17.53
CA TYR A 78 -4.28 -3.56 -16.20
C TYR A 78 -4.41 -2.30 -15.34
N LYS A 79 -4.33 -2.49 -14.02
CA LYS A 79 -4.32 -1.43 -13.03
C LYS A 79 -3.07 -1.56 -12.16
N LEU A 80 -2.60 -0.42 -11.65
CA LEU A 80 -1.49 -0.34 -10.71
C LEU A 80 -2.03 -0.38 -9.27
N LYS A 81 -1.20 -0.86 -8.34
CA LYS A 81 -1.48 -0.90 -6.90
C LYS A 81 -0.27 -0.39 -6.14
N LEU A 82 -0.48 0.10 -4.92
CA LEU A 82 0.62 0.49 -4.04
C LEU A 82 1.24 -0.77 -3.44
N ASN A 83 2.36 -1.19 -4.00
CA ASN A 83 3.15 -2.32 -3.49
C ASN A 83 4.19 -1.82 -2.46
N LYS A 84 5.05 -2.72 -1.97
CA LYS A 84 6.10 -2.43 -0.99
C LYS A 84 7.19 -1.42 -1.42
N PHE A 85 7.19 -1.00 -2.68
CA PHE A 85 8.17 -0.07 -3.26
C PHE A 85 7.60 1.33 -3.49
N ALA A 86 6.39 1.61 -3.00
CA ALA A 86 5.71 2.88 -3.27
C ALA A 86 6.44 4.13 -2.74
N ASP A 87 7.42 4.02 -1.84
CA ASP A 87 8.26 5.14 -1.36
C ASP A 87 9.66 5.19 -2.01
N MET A 88 9.87 4.41 -3.08
CA MET A 88 11.09 4.41 -3.89
C MET A 88 10.87 5.13 -5.22
N THR A 89 11.88 5.85 -5.67
CA THR A 89 11.91 6.38 -7.02
C THR A 89 12.21 5.26 -8.03
N ASN A 90 11.87 5.48 -9.30
CA ASN A 90 12.17 4.50 -10.36
C ASN A 90 13.67 4.20 -10.51
N HIS A 91 14.57 5.09 -10.09
CA HIS A 91 16.02 4.86 -10.15
C HIS A 91 16.54 4.05 -8.96
N GLU A 92 15.81 4.06 -7.84
CA GLU A 92 16.16 3.28 -6.65
C GLU A 92 15.63 1.84 -6.71
N PHE A 93 14.61 1.59 -7.53
CA PHE A 93 13.99 0.28 -7.75
C PHE A 93 14.78 -0.57 -8.75
#